data_AF-A0A351AUP5-F1
#
_entry.id   AF-A0A351AUP5-F1
#
_cell.length_a   1.000
_cell.length_b   1.000
_cell.length_c   1.000
_cell.angle_alpha   90.00
_cell.angle_beta   90.00
_cell.angle_gamma   90.00
#
_symmetry.space_group_name_H-M   'P 1'
#
loop_
_entity.id
_entity.type
_entity.pdbx_description
1 polymer ?
#
loop_
_entity_poly.entity_id
_entity_poly.type
_entity_poly.pdbx_seq_one_letter_code
_entity_poly.pdbx_strand_id
1 'polypeptide(L)'
;AAGTHETGYVSRGERELEPYMECLWDLFGSIPSLYEEGRTVLDETRECNKNWEIDSKHRLWEQGFKAHDESTMGVTPEIREQMIKMMLTEEDQLEDVTIEQWFSPAFFKSQLWYYWSSMLAFQPYHSLIEMRRYAVRFMHQLHLIKSLRGILRTKYDQYNSLIRPLEKYLADHGVNFVSGATVTDMDIQIEGSNKTVTALRIGEGSEEQIVPVAEKDLVFFTNGSMTQNSMQGSMTEAPVMNRDTEHRGCFTLWENSRRSAPSTAIPKSLRLTLTRATSSPAP
;
A
#
# COMPACT_ATOMS: atom_id res chain seq x y z
N ALA A 1 -17.12 0.13 0.53
CA ALA A 1 -17.01 0.40 -0.92
C ALA A 1 -17.66 1.74 -1.23
N ALA A 2 -17.16 2.51 -2.20
CA ALA A 2 -17.87 3.69 -2.71
C ALA A 2 -18.93 3.27 -3.75
N GLY A 3 -19.87 4.15 -4.07
CA GLY A 3 -20.93 3.90 -5.07
C GLY A 3 -22.22 3.29 -4.48
N THR A 4 -23.19 2.98 -5.33
CA THR A 4 -24.51 2.44 -4.95
C THR A 4 -24.93 1.30 -5.86
N HIS A 5 -26.04 0.63 -5.53
CA HIS A 5 -26.64 -0.39 -6.40
C HIS A 5 -27.10 0.18 -7.77
N GLU A 6 -27.32 1.50 -7.86
CA GLU A 6 -27.72 2.19 -9.09
C GLU A 6 -26.50 2.62 -9.92
N THR A 7 -25.44 3.11 -9.27
CA THR A 7 -24.26 3.67 -9.95
C THR A 7 -23.11 2.67 -10.09
N GLY A 8 -23.24 1.50 -9.48
CA GLY A 8 -22.20 0.48 -9.38
C GLY A 8 -21.34 0.67 -8.13
N TYR A 9 -20.81 -0.45 -7.62
CA TYR A 9 -19.90 -0.45 -6.48
C TYR A 9 -18.45 -0.31 -6.93
N VAL A 10 -17.66 0.44 -6.16
CA VAL A 10 -16.23 0.63 -6.41
C VAL A 10 -15.43 0.10 -5.23
N SER A 11 -14.58 -0.90 -5.53
CA SER A 11 -13.50 -1.33 -4.64
C SER A 11 -12.22 -0.58 -5.01
N ARG A 12 -11.64 0.15 -4.05
CA ARG A 12 -10.43 0.95 -4.25
C ARG A 12 -9.13 0.16 -4.04
N GLY A 13 -9.21 -1.17 -4.17
CA GLY A 13 -8.16 -2.10 -3.82
C GLY A 13 -8.40 -2.65 -2.42
N GLU A 14 -8.75 -3.93 -2.34
CA GLU A 14 -8.70 -4.67 -1.09
C GLU A 14 -7.29 -5.22 -0.91
N ARG A 15 -6.80 -5.15 0.32
CA ARG A 15 -5.48 -5.68 0.66
C ARG A 15 -5.64 -7.04 1.32
N GLU A 16 -4.79 -7.96 0.92
CA GLU A 16 -4.58 -9.21 1.64
C GLU A 16 -4.05 -8.89 3.06
N LEU A 17 -4.63 -9.51 4.08
CA LEU A 17 -4.15 -9.42 5.46
C LEU A 17 -3.50 -10.75 5.85
N GLU A 18 -2.74 -10.80 6.93
CA GLU A 18 -2.17 -12.07 7.43
C GLU A 18 -2.05 -12.08 8.96
N PRO A 19 -1.96 -13.27 9.60
CA PRO A 19 -2.05 -13.40 11.05
C PRO A 19 -0.99 -12.63 11.86
N TYR A 20 0.20 -12.41 11.30
CA TYR A 20 1.34 -11.77 11.96
C TYR A 20 1.47 -10.28 11.65
N MET A 21 0.38 -9.62 11.23
CA MET A 21 0.32 -8.15 11.18
C MET A 21 0.17 -7.59 12.60
N GLU A 22 1.17 -7.83 13.45
CA GLU A 22 1.13 -7.64 14.91
C GLU A 22 0.56 -6.28 15.33
N CYS A 23 1.10 -5.18 14.80
CA CYS A 23 0.65 -3.84 15.17
C CYS A 23 -0.81 -3.57 14.73
N LEU A 24 -1.23 -4.13 13.60
CA LEU A 24 -2.58 -3.97 13.10
C LEU A 24 -3.57 -4.74 13.99
N TRP A 25 -3.23 -5.96 14.39
CA TRP A 25 -4.09 -6.78 15.25
C TRP A 25 -4.07 -6.34 16.71
N ASP A 26 -2.96 -5.78 17.19
CA ASP A 26 -2.91 -5.11 18.50
C ASP A 26 -3.90 -3.94 18.55
N LEU A 27 -3.88 -3.07 17.54
CA LEU A 27 -4.85 -1.98 17.40
C LEU A 27 -6.28 -2.51 17.31
N PHE A 28 -6.59 -3.33 16.31
CA PHE A 28 -7.97 -3.79 16.06
C PHE A 28 -8.49 -4.84 17.06
N GLY A 29 -7.63 -5.34 17.94
CA GLY A 29 -8.02 -6.07 19.14
C GLY A 29 -8.60 -5.18 20.24
N SER A 30 -8.44 -3.85 20.14
CA SER A 30 -9.06 -2.88 21.04
C SER A 30 -10.24 -2.13 20.44
N ILE A 31 -10.37 -2.11 19.11
CA ILE A 31 -11.45 -1.40 18.42
C ILE A 31 -12.73 -2.23 18.41
N PRO A 32 -13.84 -1.73 19.00
CA PRO A 32 -15.12 -2.43 19.00
C PRO A 32 -15.67 -2.64 17.58
N SER A 33 -16.37 -3.75 17.40
CA SER A 33 -17.16 -3.99 16.19
C SER A 33 -18.31 -2.98 16.06
N LEU A 34 -18.66 -2.65 14.82
CA LEU A 34 -19.88 -1.90 14.49
C LEU A 34 -21.13 -2.77 14.34
N TYR A 35 -20.96 -4.08 14.20
CA TYR A 35 -22.01 -5.01 13.79
C TYR A 35 -22.40 -5.99 14.90
N GLU A 36 -21.49 -6.25 15.85
CA GLU A 36 -21.65 -7.28 16.88
C GLU A 36 -21.28 -6.71 18.25
N GLU A 37 -22.30 -6.54 19.11
CA GLU A 37 -22.13 -5.99 20.45
C GLU A 37 -21.20 -6.85 21.31
N GLY A 38 -20.29 -6.19 22.06
CA GLY A 38 -19.33 -6.86 22.93
C GLY A 38 -18.14 -7.53 22.22
N ARG A 39 -18.01 -7.37 20.89
CA ARG A 39 -16.90 -7.92 20.11
C ARG A 39 -16.00 -6.83 19.54
N THR A 40 -14.80 -7.24 19.12
CA THR A 40 -13.82 -6.38 18.45
C THR A 40 -13.74 -6.67 16.96
N VAL A 41 -13.15 -5.75 16.19
CA VAL A 41 -12.86 -5.95 14.76
C VAL A 41 -11.98 -7.19 14.54
N LEU A 42 -11.03 -7.45 15.44
CA LEU A 42 -10.19 -8.64 15.39
C LEU A 42 -11.01 -9.93 15.58
N ASP A 43 -11.98 -9.94 16.49
CA ASP A 43 -12.83 -11.13 16.73
C ASP A 43 -13.65 -11.50 15.49
N GLU A 44 -14.26 -10.50 14.85
CA GLU A 44 -15.01 -10.69 13.60
C GLU A 44 -14.12 -11.21 12.48
N THR A 45 -12.91 -10.65 12.36
CA THR A 45 -11.96 -11.05 11.33
C THR A 45 -11.48 -12.48 11.56
N ARG A 46 -11.18 -12.86 12.81
CA ARG A 46 -10.79 -14.24 13.15
C ARG A 46 -11.90 -15.22 12.85
N GLU A 47 -13.14 -14.92 13.24
CA GLU A 47 -14.27 -15.80 12.98
C GLU A 47 -14.58 -15.95 11.49
N CYS A 48 -14.57 -14.85 10.74
CA CYS A 48 -14.76 -14.85 9.29
C CYS A 48 -13.78 -15.82 8.62
N ASN A 49 -12.49 -15.75 8.96
CA ASN A 49 -11.48 -16.60 8.33
C ASN A 49 -11.48 -18.04 8.85
N LYS A 50 -11.97 -18.30 10.07
CA LYS A 50 -12.20 -19.66 10.56
C LYS A 50 -13.37 -20.33 9.83
N ASN A 51 -14.43 -19.58 9.54
CA ASN A 51 -15.63 -20.12 8.90
C ASN A 51 -15.48 -20.26 7.38
N TRP A 52 -14.65 -19.42 6.76
CA TRP A 52 -14.48 -19.38 5.32
C TRP A 52 -13.02 -19.20 4.91
N GLU A 53 -12.18 -20.20 5.20
CA GLU A 53 -10.77 -20.20 4.81
C GLU A 53 -10.56 -19.95 3.31
N ILE A 54 -9.52 -19.19 2.97
CA ILE A 54 -9.10 -18.99 1.58
C ILE A 54 -8.34 -20.23 1.11
N ASP A 55 -8.81 -20.83 0.01
CA ASP A 55 -8.12 -21.92 -0.68
C ASP A 55 -8.39 -21.86 -2.18
N SER A 56 -7.47 -21.26 -2.93
CA SER A 56 -7.52 -21.17 -4.38
C SER A 56 -7.25 -22.54 -5.00
N LYS A 57 -8.17 -22.99 -5.87
CA LYS A 57 -8.05 -24.27 -6.58
C LYS A 57 -7.23 -24.20 -7.86
N HIS A 58 -7.28 -23.05 -8.53
CA HIS A 58 -6.54 -22.76 -9.75
C HIS A 58 -6.21 -21.28 -9.77
N ARG A 59 -4.94 -20.94 -9.57
CA ARG A 59 -4.50 -19.56 -9.41
C ARG A 59 -3.95 -18.96 -10.70
N LEU A 60 -3.43 -19.80 -11.60
CA LEU A 60 -2.94 -19.43 -12.92
C LEU A 60 -3.74 -20.15 -14.01
N TRP A 61 -4.07 -19.40 -15.06
CA TRP A 61 -4.83 -19.87 -16.21
C TRP A 61 -4.12 -19.50 -17.51
N GLU A 62 -4.15 -20.44 -18.44
CA GLU A 62 -3.63 -20.30 -19.79
C GLU A 62 -4.73 -19.92 -20.78
N GLN A 63 -4.32 -19.57 -22.00
CA GLN A 63 -5.25 -19.30 -23.10
C GLN A 63 -6.27 -20.43 -23.29
N GLY A 64 -7.53 -20.04 -23.45
CA GLY A 64 -8.65 -20.98 -23.55
C GLY A 64 -9.12 -21.55 -22.20
N PHE A 65 -8.88 -20.84 -21.09
CA PHE A 65 -9.32 -21.22 -19.73
C PHE A 65 -8.83 -22.61 -19.32
N LYS A 66 -7.58 -22.93 -19.64
CA LYS A 66 -6.92 -24.14 -19.18
C LYS A 66 -6.17 -23.82 -17.90
N ALA A 67 -6.42 -24.57 -16.83
CA ALA A 67 -5.64 -24.41 -15.61
C ALA A 67 -4.16 -24.67 -15.92
N HIS A 68 -3.28 -23.79 -15.43
CA HIS A 68 -1.84 -24.01 -15.55
C HIS A 68 -1.42 -25.21 -14.68
N ASP A 69 -0.35 -25.89 -15.05
CA ASP A 69 0.18 -26.99 -14.24
C ASP A 69 0.80 -26.44 -12.94
N GLU A 70 0.19 -26.74 -11.79
CA GLU A 70 0.65 -26.26 -10.48
C GLU A 70 1.51 -27.31 -9.73
N SER A 71 2.03 -28.32 -10.43
CA SER A 71 2.85 -29.40 -9.86
C SER A 71 4.24 -28.91 -9.40
N THR A 72 4.74 -27.81 -9.97
CA THR A 72 6.03 -27.22 -9.63
C THR A 72 5.91 -25.70 -9.47
N MET A 73 6.91 -25.05 -8.86
CA MET A 73 6.96 -23.58 -8.79
C MET A 73 7.78 -22.97 -9.96
N GLY A 74 8.26 -23.79 -10.90
CA GLY A 74 9.19 -23.35 -11.95
C GLY A 74 10.55 -22.85 -11.43
N VAL A 75 10.94 -23.23 -10.22
CA VAL A 75 12.20 -22.79 -9.57
C VAL A 75 13.34 -23.75 -9.93
N THR A 76 14.24 -23.30 -10.82
CA THR A 76 15.47 -24.00 -11.18
C THR A 76 16.54 -23.87 -10.07
N PRO A 77 17.61 -24.68 -10.08
CA PRO A 77 18.74 -24.49 -9.18
C PRO A 77 19.37 -23.09 -9.23
N GLU A 78 19.45 -22.51 -10.44
CA GLU A 78 19.93 -21.14 -10.66
C GLU A 78 19.03 -20.10 -9.97
N ILE A 79 17.71 -20.19 -10.18
CA ILE A 79 16.75 -19.28 -9.52
C ILE A 79 16.85 -19.40 -8.00
N ARG A 80 16.99 -20.64 -7.49
CA ARG A 80 17.14 -20.89 -6.06
C ARG A 80 18.41 -20.22 -5.50
N GLU A 81 19.52 -20.32 -6.21
CA GLU A 81 20.78 -19.66 -5.82
C GLU A 81 20.63 -18.13 -5.82
N GLN A 82 20.01 -17.56 -6.85
CA GLN A 82 19.74 -16.11 -6.93
C GLN A 82 18.84 -15.61 -5.79
N MET A 83 17.80 -16.38 -5.42
CA MET A 83 16.91 -16.08 -4.29
C MET A 83 17.64 -16.15 -2.95
N ILE A 84 18.44 -17.20 -2.72
CA ILE A 84 19.23 -17.35 -1.49
C ILE A 84 20.24 -16.21 -1.38
N LYS A 85 20.96 -15.91 -2.46
CA LYS A 85 21.91 -14.80 -2.51
C LYS A 85 21.22 -13.49 -2.16
N MET A 86 20.08 -13.18 -2.79
CA MET A 86 19.31 -11.96 -2.50
C MET A 86 18.94 -11.85 -1.01
N MET A 87 18.46 -12.94 -0.39
CA MET A 87 18.07 -12.92 1.03
C MET A 87 19.25 -12.74 1.98
N LEU A 88 20.45 -13.22 1.60
CA LEU A 88 21.67 -13.12 2.40
C LEU A 88 22.48 -11.83 2.14
N THR A 89 22.23 -11.12 1.04
CA THR A 89 22.89 -9.85 0.75
C THR A 89 22.40 -8.77 1.71
N GLU A 90 23.34 -7.96 2.21
CA GLU A 90 23.04 -6.79 3.04
C GLU A 90 22.25 -5.75 2.25
N GLU A 91 21.32 -5.06 2.91
CA GLU A 91 20.37 -4.19 2.21
C GLU A 91 21.03 -2.98 1.53
N ASP A 92 22.11 -2.45 2.11
CA ASP A 92 22.89 -1.34 1.55
C ASP A 92 23.58 -1.69 0.23
N GLN A 93 23.86 -2.96 -0.03
CA GLN A 93 24.43 -3.44 -1.28
C GLN A 93 23.39 -3.59 -2.40
N LEU A 94 22.10 -3.42 -2.09
CA LEU A 94 20.98 -3.56 -3.03
C LEU A 94 20.37 -2.21 -3.42
N GLU A 95 20.96 -1.10 -3.00
CA GLU A 95 20.49 0.25 -3.33
C GLU A 95 20.48 0.47 -4.86
N ASP A 96 19.39 1.06 -5.36
CA ASP A 96 19.14 1.32 -6.78
C ASP A 96 19.17 0.08 -7.71
N VAL A 97 19.18 -1.15 -7.16
CA VAL A 97 19.10 -2.39 -7.93
C VAL A 97 17.64 -2.76 -8.19
N THR A 98 17.31 -3.04 -9.45
CA THR A 98 15.98 -3.54 -9.84
C THR A 98 15.91 -5.07 -9.84
N ILE A 99 14.69 -5.61 -9.78
CA ILE A 99 14.47 -7.07 -9.84
C ILE A 99 15.02 -7.66 -11.14
N GLU A 100 14.81 -7.00 -12.28
CA GLU A 100 15.31 -7.42 -13.61
C GLU A 100 16.83 -7.33 -13.77
N GLN A 101 17.50 -6.47 -13.00
CA GLN A 101 18.96 -6.42 -12.99
C GLN A 101 19.58 -7.58 -12.20
N TRP A 102 18.83 -8.16 -11.26
CA TRP A 102 19.32 -9.23 -10.37
C TRP A 102 19.04 -10.63 -10.89
N PHE A 103 17.81 -10.88 -11.33
CA PHE A 103 17.37 -12.22 -11.72
C PHE A 103 17.59 -12.48 -13.22
N SER A 104 17.88 -13.73 -13.57
CA SER A 104 18.01 -14.10 -14.99
C SER A 104 16.63 -14.18 -15.68
N PRO A 105 16.56 -14.11 -17.02
CA PRO A 105 15.29 -14.19 -17.74
C PRO A 105 14.44 -15.44 -17.43
N ALA A 106 15.06 -16.52 -16.94
CA ALA A 106 14.35 -17.73 -16.52
C ALA A 106 13.44 -17.49 -15.31
N PHE A 107 13.84 -16.60 -14.38
CA PHE A 107 13.03 -16.26 -13.21
C PHE A 107 11.67 -15.68 -13.61
N PHE A 108 11.64 -14.77 -14.58
CA PHE A 108 10.42 -14.11 -15.05
C PHE A 108 9.46 -15.03 -15.82
N LYS A 109 9.89 -16.26 -16.11
CA LYS A 109 9.08 -17.34 -16.71
C LYS A 109 8.68 -18.40 -15.68
N SER A 110 9.11 -18.27 -14.42
CA SER A 110 8.76 -19.20 -13.36
C SER A 110 7.35 -18.93 -12.82
N GLN A 111 6.68 -19.99 -12.37
CA GLN A 111 5.38 -19.83 -11.71
C GLN A 111 5.51 -19.04 -10.41
N LEU A 112 6.65 -19.17 -9.70
CA LEU A 112 6.95 -18.35 -8.53
C LEU A 112 6.82 -16.86 -8.84
N TRP A 113 7.41 -16.39 -9.94
CA TRP A 113 7.28 -14.99 -10.34
C TRP A 113 5.84 -14.61 -10.67
N TYR A 114 5.08 -15.46 -11.38
CA TYR A 114 3.68 -15.19 -11.69
C TYR A 114 2.81 -15.09 -10.44
N TYR A 115 2.97 -15.99 -9.46
CA TYR A 115 2.29 -15.87 -8.17
C TYR A 115 2.68 -14.59 -7.45
N TRP A 116 3.99 -14.32 -7.34
CA TRP A 116 4.52 -13.19 -6.60
C TRP A 116 4.10 -11.83 -7.17
N SER A 117 4.35 -11.63 -8.47
CA SER A 117 4.05 -10.38 -9.17
C SER A 117 2.55 -10.09 -9.22
N SER A 118 1.71 -11.11 -9.43
CA SER A 118 0.26 -10.90 -9.49
C SER A 118 -0.38 -10.69 -8.11
N MET A 119 0.18 -11.29 -7.05
CA MET A 119 -0.28 -11.09 -5.67
C MET A 119 0.12 -9.71 -5.14
N LEU A 120 1.37 -9.31 -5.38
CA LEU A 120 1.97 -8.13 -4.73
C LEU A 120 2.12 -6.94 -5.67
N ALA A 121 1.64 -7.06 -6.91
CA ALA A 121 1.76 -6.05 -7.97
C ALA A 121 3.22 -5.61 -8.26
N PHE A 122 4.19 -6.51 -8.06
CA PHE A 122 5.58 -6.23 -8.43
C PHE A 122 5.77 -6.18 -9.94
N GLN A 123 6.57 -5.21 -10.40
CA GLN A 123 7.04 -5.10 -11.77
C GLN A 123 8.54 -5.38 -11.82
N PRO A 124 9.10 -5.88 -12.94
CA PRO A 124 10.53 -6.22 -13.03
C PRO A 124 11.47 -5.05 -12.72
N TYR A 125 11.04 -3.82 -12.98
CA TYR A 125 11.82 -2.61 -12.71
C TYR A 125 11.66 -2.08 -11.27
N HIS A 126 10.88 -2.73 -10.40
CA HIS A 126 10.75 -2.34 -9.00
C HIS A 126 12.02 -2.67 -8.20
N SER A 127 12.10 -2.07 -7.01
CA SER A 127 13.21 -2.23 -6.06
C SER A 127 13.41 -3.69 -5.64
N LEU A 128 14.65 -4.16 -5.76
CA LEU A 128 15.05 -5.47 -5.24
C LEU A 128 15.04 -5.50 -3.71
N ILE A 129 15.33 -4.37 -3.03
CA ILE A 129 15.24 -4.25 -1.57
C ILE A 129 13.85 -4.65 -1.09
N GLU A 130 12.81 -4.13 -1.74
CA GLU A 130 11.43 -4.46 -1.36
C GLU A 130 11.13 -5.94 -1.62
N MET A 131 11.53 -6.50 -2.76
CA MET A 131 11.37 -7.93 -3.00
C MET A 131 12.08 -8.79 -1.95
N ARG A 132 13.30 -8.43 -1.54
CA ARG A 132 14.04 -9.09 -0.45
C ARG A 132 13.27 -9.02 0.86
N ARG A 133 12.78 -7.84 1.24
CA ARG A 133 11.99 -7.66 2.47
C ARG A 133 10.76 -8.55 2.48
N TYR A 134 10.01 -8.63 1.38
CA TYR A 134 8.87 -9.55 1.27
C TYR A 134 9.31 -11.02 1.37
N ALA A 135 10.41 -11.43 0.71
CA ALA A 135 10.92 -12.80 0.76
C ALA A 135 11.28 -13.24 2.18
N VAL A 136 11.92 -12.36 2.95
CA VAL A 136 12.27 -12.61 4.34
C VAL A 136 11.04 -12.55 5.25
N ARG A 137 10.21 -11.49 5.12
CA ARG A 137 9.04 -11.26 5.99
C ARG A 137 7.96 -12.32 5.87
N PHE A 138 7.76 -12.87 4.67
CA PHE A 138 6.71 -13.84 4.38
C PHE A 138 7.26 -15.23 4.02
N MET A 139 8.49 -15.54 4.42
CA MET A 139 9.12 -16.85 4.16
C MET A 139 8.24 -18.03 4.64
N HIS A 140 7.54 -17.86 5.76
CA HIS A 140 6.62 -18.86 6.32
C HIS A 140 5.38 -19.11 5.43
N GLN A 141 4.99 -18.16 4.57
CA GLN A 141 3.86 -18.27 3.65
C GLN A 141 4.24 -18.76 2.25
N LEU A 142 5.53 -18.81 1.91
CA LEU A 142 5.98 -19.07 0.53
C LEU A 142 5.47 -20.41 -0.02
N HIS A 143 5.34 -21.43 0.83
CA HIS A 143 4.82 -22.74 0.45
C HIS A 143 3.30 -22.75 0.19
N LEU A 144 2.57 -21.73 0.65
CA LEU A 144 1.11 -21.59 0.50
C LEU A 144 0.71 -20.64 -0.62
N ILE A 145 1.66 -19.91 -1.22
CA ILE A 145 1.41 -18.83 -2.18
C ILE A 145 0.51 -19.25 -3.36
N LYS A 146 0.60 -20.52 -3.80
CA LYS A 146 -0.26 -21.04 -4.89
C LYS A 146 -1.74 -21.10 -4.50
N SER A 147 -2.02 -21.40 -3.23
CA SER A 147 -3.36 -21.61 -2.69
C SER A 147 -3.93 -20.37 -2.00
N LEU A 148 -3.09 -19.37 -1.71
CA LEU A 148 -3.43 -18.22 -0.85
C LEU A 148 -3.86 -18.61 0.57
N ARG A 149 -3.69 -19.87 0.97
CA ARG A 149 -3.92 -20.29 2.37
C ARG A 149 -3.01 -19.47 3.28
N GLY A 150 -3.55 -19.08 4.44
CA GLY A 150 -2.85 -18.22 5.39
C GLY A 150 -3.08 -16.72 5.16
N ILE A 151 -3.59 -16.31 3.99
CA ILE A 151 -4.12 -14.96 3.80
C ILE A 151 -5.47 -14.83 4.49
N LEU A 152 -5.68 -13.68 5.12
CA LEU A 152 -6.90 -13.30 5.81
C LEU A 152 -7.66 -12.22 5.03
N ARG A 153 -8.98 -12.23 5.18
CA ARG A 153 -9.87 -11.16 4.73
C ARG A 153 -10.76 -10.64 5.84
N THR A 154 -11.20 -9.40 5.71
CA THR A 154 -12.26 -8.86 6.58
C THR A 154 -13.64 -9.34 6.14
N LYS A 155 -14.66 -9.19 7.01
CA LYS A 155 -16.05 -9.62 6.73
C LYS A 155 -16.67 -8.85 5.55
N TYR A 156 -16.38 -7.56 5.46
CA TYR A 156 -16.71 -6.69 4.34
C TYR A 156 -15.41 -6.08 3.77
N ASP A 157 -15.53 -5.08 2.89
CA ASP A 157 -14.38 -4.30 2.47
C ASP A 157 -13.71 -3.58 3.66
N GLN A 158 -12.45 -3.19 3.49
CA GLN A 158 -11.63 -2.63 4.56
C GLN A 158 -12.12 -1.28 5.08
N TYR A 159 -12.82 -0.49 4.26
CA TYR A 159 -13.41 0.75 4.75
C TYR A 159 -14.52 0.45 5.76
N ASN A 160 -15.40 -0.50 5.46
CA ASN A 160 -16.50 -0.89 6.35
C ASN A 160 -16.07 -1.72 7.55
N SER A 161 -14.98 -2.49 7.43
CA SER A 161 -14.55 -3.44 8.47
C SER A 161 -13.43 -2.91 9.36
N LEU A 162 -12.62 -1.95 8.90
CA LEU A 162 -11.48 -1.42 9.65
C LEU A 162 -11.63 0.09 9.88
N ILE A 163 -11.80 0.87 8.81
CA ILE A 163 -11.78 2.33 8.88
C ILE A 163 -12.99 2.87 9.66
N ARG A 164 -14.21 2.48 9.29
CA ARG A 164 -15.42 2.97 9.96
C ARG A 164 -15.48 2.63 11.46
N PRO A 165 -15.15 1.41 11.93
CA PRO A 165 -15.06 1.12 13.35
C PRO A 165 -14.06 2.03 14.09
N LEU A 166 -12.88 2.25 13.50
CA LEU A 166 -11.86 3.12 14.07
C LEU A 166 -12.30 4.59 14.09
N GLU A 167 -12.90 5.09 13.02
CA GLU A 167 -13.48 6.44 12.96
C GLU A 167 -14.53 6.65 14.04
N LYS A 168 -15.46 5.69 14.21
CA LYS A 168 -16.47 5.76 15.27
C LYS A 168 -15.81 5.78 16.65
N TYR A 169 -14.88 4.86 16.90
CA TYR A 169 -14.19 4.79 18.18
C TYR A 169 -13.51 6.12 18.52
N LEU A 170 -12.77 6.71 17.57
CA LEU A 170 -12.09 7.98 17.76
C LEU A 170 -13.09 9.14 17.98
N ALA A 171 -14.18 9.18 17.21
CA ALA A 171 -15.22 10.21 17.36
C ALA A 171 -15.91 10.13 18.73
N ASP A 172 -16.21 8.93 19.21
CA ASP A 172 -16.79 8.69 20.55
C ASP A 172 -15.82 9.13 21.67
N HIS A 173 -14.52 9.22 21.38
CA HIS A 173 -13.48 9.73 22.29
C HIS A 173 -13.12 11.21 22.05
N GLY A 174 -13.92 11.94 21.29
CA GLY A 174 -13.78 13.39 21.10
C GLY A 174 -12.73 13.82 20.07
N VAL A 175 -12.28 12.91 19.19
CA VAL A 175 -11.42 13.27 18.06
C VAL A 175 -12.20 14.10 17.04
N ASN A 176 -11.64 15.23 16.62
CA ASN A 176 -12.24 16.11 15.63
C ASN A 176 -11.80 15.72 14.21
N PHE A 177 -12.77 15.34 13.38
CA PHE A 177 -12.54 15.05 11.96
C PHE A 177 -12.85 16.27 11.11
N VAL A 178 -11.87 16.73 10.32
CA VAL A 178 -12.01 17.87 9.41
C VAL A 178 -11.81 17.39 7.98
N SER A 179 -12.91 17.37 7.21
CA SER A 179 -12.90 17.04 5.77
C SER A 179 -12.93 18.30 4.91
N GLY A 180 -12.49 18.20 3.65
CA GLY A 180 -12.49 19.34 2.73
C GLY A 180 -11.41 20.38 3.04
N ALA A 181 -10.49 20.07 3.95
CA ALA A 181 -9.33 20.89 4.28
C ALA A 181 -8.08 20.29 3.62
N THR A 182 -7.59 20.94 2.56
CA THR A 182 -6.35 20.53 1.89
C THR A 182 -5.18 21.29 2.49
N VAL A 183 -4.29 20.59 3.22
CA VAL A 183 -3.02 21.17 3.69
C VAL A 183 -2.08 21.28 2.50
N THR A 184 -1.65 22.49 2.17
CA THR A 184 -0.84 22.82 0.98
C THR A 184 0.62 23.07 1.32
N ASP A 185 0.91 23.53 2.54
CA ASP A 185 2.27 23.66 3.06
C ASP A 185 2.33 23.54 4.60
N MET A 186 3.54 23.36 5.12
CA MET A 186 3.87 23.44 6.54
C MET A 186 4.99 24.44 6.75
N ASP A 187 4.75 25.42 7.62
CA ASP A 187 5.80 26.35 8.04
C ASP A 187 6.71 25.62 9.04
N ILE A 188 7.99 25.46 8.70
CA ILE A 188 8.97 24.73 9.51
C ILE A 188 10.09 25.67 9.92
N GLN A 189 10.24 25.86 11.22
CA GLN A 189 11.37 26.57 11.81
C GLN A 189 12.53 25.60 12.04
N ILE A 190 13.74 26.02 11.66
CA ILE A 190 14.97 25.22 11.79
C ILE A 190 15.96 25.98 12.66
N GLU A 191 16.33 25.36 13.77
CA GLU A 191 17.32 25.90 14.71
C GLU A 191 18.41 24.84 14.97
N GLY A 192 19.55 24.98 14.29
CA GLY A 192 20.59 23.97 14.32
C GLY A 192 20.09 22.64 13.73
N SER A 193 20.03 21.59 14.56
CA SER A 193 19.49 20.27 14.18
C SER A 193 17.99 20.13 14.45
N ASN A 194 17.36 21.08 15.14
CA ASN A 194 15.96 21.00 15.50
C ASN A 194 15.08 21.50 14.34
N LYS A 195 13.99 20.79 14.09
CA LYS A 195 12.96 21.15 13.10
C LYS A 195 11.61 21.14 13.80
N THR A 196 10.91 22.28 13.77
CA THR A 196 9.62 22.47 14.45
C THR A 196 8.61 23.00 13.47
N VAL A 197 7.45 22.33 13.33
CA VAL A 197 6.32 22.86 12.55
C VAL A 197 5.65 23.94 13.38
N THR A 198 5.49 25.14 12.82
CA THR A 198 4.91 26.30 13.53
C THR A 198 3.54 26.70 12.99
N ALA A 199 3.20 26.30 11.76
CA ALA A 199 1.86 26.47 11.20
C ALA A 199 1.57 25.47 10.07
N LEU A 200 0.29 25.23 9.83
CA LEU A 200 -0.24 24.53 8.65
C LEU A 200 -0.94 25.54 7.74
N ARG A 201 -0.66 25.49 6.44
CA ARG A 201 -1.37 26.26 5.41
C ARG A 201 -2.44 25.39 4.78
N ILE A 202 -3.68 25.87 4.78
CA ILE A 202 -4.85 25.14 4.29
C ILE A 202 -5.49 25.95 3.16
N GLY A 203 -5.71 25.32 2.01
CA GLY A 203 -6.24 25.98 0.81
C GLY A 203 -5.15 26.72 0.00
N GLU A 204 -5.59 27.47 -1.01
CA GLU A 204 -4.71 28.22 -1.93
C GLU A 204 -5.27 29.63 -2.20
N GLY A 205 -4.38 30.56 -2.56
CA GLY A 205 -4.75 31.90 -3.03
C GLY A 205 -5.40 32.77 -1.95
N SER A 206 -6.45 33.50 -2.31
CA SER A 206 -7.14 34.43 -1.40
C SER A 206 -7.94 33.75 -0.28
N GLU A 207 -8.16 32.44 -0.37
CA GLU A 207 -8.86 31.64 0.65
C GLU A 207 -7.89 30.85 1.55
N GLU A 208 -6.58 31.05 1.41
CA GLU A 208 -5.58 30.40 2.26
C GLU A 208 -5.81 30.74 3.73
N GLN A 209 -5.87 29.70 4.56
CA GLN A 209 -5.94 29.80 6.01
C GLN A 209 -4.63 29.32 6.63
N ILE A 210 -4.16 30.05 7.63
CA ILE A 210 -2.97 29.68 8.41
C ILE A 210 -3.44 29.21 9.78
N VAL A 211 -3.20 27.94 10.07
CA VAL A 211 -3.51 27.34 11.37
C VAL A 211 -2.21 27.24 12.17
N PRO A 212 -2.05 28.03 13.26
CA PRO A 212 -0.85 27.97 14.08
C PRO A 212 -0.74 26.60 14.79
N VAL A 213 0.50 26.10 14.90
CA VAL A 213 0.84 24.88 15.64
C VAL A 213 1.65 25.32 16.86
N ALA A 214 1.16 25.02 18.07
CA ALA A 214 1.84 25.40 19.29
C ALA A 214 3.05 24.50 19.56
N GLU A 215 3.97 24.96 20.42
CA GLU A 215 5.24 24.28 20.71
C GLU A 215 5.09 22.82 21.17
N LYS A 216 3.98 22.49 21.84
CA LYS A 216 3.72 21.14 22.37
C LYS A 216 2.81 20.30 21.48
N ASP A 217 2.32 20.86 20.38
CA ASP A 217 1.45 20.16 19.45
C ASP A 217 2.29 19.21 18.57
N LEU A 218 1.73 18.06 18.25
CA LEU A 218 2.37 17.06 17.41
C LEU A 218 1.70 17.02 16.05
N VAL A 219 2.50 17.04 14.99
CA VAL A 219 2.03 16.94 13.61
C VAL A 219 2.44 15.59 13.03
N PHE A 220 1.43 14.79 12.65
CA PHE A 220 1.64 13.51 11.96
C PHE A 220 1.26 13.68 10.49
N PHE A 221 2.24 13.52 9.60
CA PHE A 221 2.07 13.71 8.16
C PHE A 221 2.22 12.39 7.40
N THR A 222 1.20 12.03 6.63
CA THR A 222 1.27 10.90 5.67
C THR A 222 1.90 11.38 4.37
N ASN A 223 3.20 11.18 4.23
CA ASN A 223 4.04 11.74 3.16
C ASN A 223 3.99 10.96 1.84
N GLY A 224 2.82 10.90 1.24
CA GLY A 224 2.57 10.26 -0.06
C GLY A 224 1.33 9.37 -0.03
N SER A 225 0.78 9.09 -1.20
CA SER A 225 -0.39 8.22 -1.34
C SER A 225 -0.39 7.50 -2.69
N MET A 226 -0.63 6.19 -2.67
CA MET A 226 -0.79 5.39 -3.89
C MET A 226 -2.10 5.70 -4.63
N THR A 227 -3.08 6.30 -3.94
CA THR A 227 -4.40 6.62 -4.52
C THR A 227 -4.52 8.09 -4.90
N GLN A 228 -3.48 8.90 -4.72
CA GLN A 228 -3.47 10.29 -5.18
C GLN A 228 -3.69 10.33 -6.70
N ASN A 229 -4.52 11.27 -7.15
CA ASN A 229 -4.88 11.45 -8.56
C ASN A 229 -5.52 10.21 -9.22
N SER A 230 -6.07 9.28 -8.43
CA SER A 230 -6.86 8.16 -8.97
C SER A 230 -8.12 8.68 -9.68
N MET A 231 -8.34 8.20 -10.90
CA MET A 231 -9.47 8.57 -11.75
C MET A 231 -10.35 7.35 -11.98
N GLN A 232 -11.65 7.56 -12.05
CA GLN A 232 -12.64 6.50 -12.26
C GLN A 232 -13.30 6.70 -13.63
N GLY A 233 -13.49 5.59 -14.34
CA GLY A 233 -14.30 5.54 -15.55
C GLY A 233 -15.68 4.97 -15.24
N SER A 234 -16.38 4.58 -16.29
CA SER A 234 -17.67 3.88 -16.22
C SER A 234 -17.71 2.74 -17.24
N MET A 235 -18.87 2.09 -17.36
CA MET A 235 -19.09 1.05 -18.39
C MET A 235 -19.01 1.59 -19.82
N THR A 236 -19.16 2.90 -20.02
CA THR A 236 -19.22 3.53 -21.35
C THR A 236 -18.15 4.60 -21.56
N GLU A 237 -17.41 4.96 -20.53
CA GLU A 237 -16.41 6.03 -20.58
C GLU A 237 -15.12 5.60 -19.89
N ALA A 238 -14.00 5.72 -20.60
CA ALA A 238 -12.68 5.46 -20.02
C ALA A 238 -12.31 6.54 -18.99
N PRO A 239 -11.58 6.21 -17.91
CA PRO A 239 -11.09 7.22 -16.98
C PRO A 239 -10.15 8.19 -17.70
N VAL A 240 -10.39 9.49 -17.54
CA VAL A 240 -9.45 10.52 -18.01
C VAL A 240 -8.32 10.61 -16.99
N MET A 241 -7.11 10.22 -17.38
CA MET A 241 -5.95 10.23 -16.49
C MET A 241 -5.60 11.65 -16.04
N ASN A 242 -5.55 11.85 -14.71
CA ASN A 242 -5.02 13.08 -14.14
C ASN A 242 -3.49 13.03 -14.16
N ARG A 243 -2.89 13.85 -15.03
CA ARG A 243 -1.43 13.97 -15.22
C ARG A 243 -0.87 15.30 -14.69
N ASP A 244 -1.61 15.97 -13.80
CA ASP A 244 -1.17 17.22 -13.20
C ASP A 244 0.19 17.05 -12.52
N THR A 245 1.13 17.93 -12.88
CA THR A 245 2.48 17.97 -12.34
C THR A 245 2.67 19.06 -11.28
N GLU A 246 1.75 20.03 -11.23
CA GLU A 246 1.80 21.19 -10.34
C GLU A 246 1.03 20.88 -9.04
N HIS A 247 -0.22 20.43 -9.14
CA HIS A 247 -1.06 20.10 -7.98
C HIS A 247 -1.22 18.57 -7.82
N ARG A 248 -0.25 17.97 -7.12
CA ARG A 248 -0.18 16.52 -6.87
C ARG A 248 -0.63 16.14 -5.45
N GLY A 249 -1.46 16.98 -4.82
CA GLY A 249 -1.99 16.76 -3.47
C GLY A 249 -0.89 16.53 -2.43
N CYS A 250 -0.92 15.39 -1.73
CA CYS A 250 0.05 15.07 -0.68
C CYS A 250 1.51 15.08 -1.16
N PHE A 251 1.76 14.84 -2.46
CA PHE A 251 3.12 14.89 -3.02
C PHE A 251 3.62 16.33 -3.17
N THR A 252 2.75 17.29 -3.49
CA THR A 252 3.11 18.71 -3.50
C THR A 252 3.48 19.17 -2.08
N LEU A 253 2.67 18.81 -1.08
CA LEU A 253 2.97 19.09 0.33
C LEU A 253 4.31 18.48 0.77
N TRP A 254 4.59 17.23 0.38
CA TRP A 254 5.84 16.57 0.71
C TRP A 254 7.06 17.27 0.07
N GLU A 255 6.95 17.69 -1.20
CA GLU A 255 8.00 18.43 -1.89
C GLU A 255 8.25 19.81 -1.28
N ASN A 256 7.17 20.53 -0.94
CA ASN A 256 7.26 21.82 -0.25
C ASN A 256 7.98 21.67 1.09
N SER A 257 7.57 20.68 1.89
CA SER A 257 8.21 20.36 3.18
C SER A 257 9.70 20.05 3.02
N ARG A 258 10.09 19.34 1.96
CA ARG A 258 11.51 19.02 1.65
C ARG A 258 12.31 20.27 1.27
N ARG A 259 11.69 21.23 0.56
CA ARG A 259 12.32 22.49 0.19
C ARG A 259 12.52 23.38 1.41
N SER A 260 11.52 23.47 2.29
CA SER A 260 11.57 24.26 3.51
C SER A 260 12.54 23.67 4.55
N ALA A 261 12.64 22.34 4.62
CA ALA A 261 13.54 21.67 5.57
C ALA A 261 14.34 20.53 4.93
N PRO A 262 15.37 20.84 4.12
CA PRO A 262 16.23 19.83 3.50
C PRO A 262 16.78 18.88 4.57
N SER A 263 16.64 17.57 4.36
CA SER A 263 17.33 16.58 5.18
C SER A 263 18.37 15.87 4.33
N THR A 264 19.46 15.42 4.96
CA THR A 264 20.48 14.57 4.34
C THR A 264 20.06 13.09 4.24
N ALA A 265 18.89 12.71 4.77
CA ALA A 265 18.52 11.33 5.07
C ALA A 265 17.40 10.74 4.18
N ILE A 266 16.99 11.42 3.10
CA ILE A 266 15.93 10.92 2.22
C ILE A 266 16.53 10.57 0.85
N PRO A 267 16.51 9.30 0.41
CA PRO A 267 17.11 8.85 -0.84
C PRO A 267 16.59 9.59 -2.06
N LYS A 268 17.47 9.83 -3.04
CA LYS A 268 17.12 10.44 -4.34
C LYS A 268 16.16 9.58 -5.19
N SER A 269 15.92 8.33 -4.81
CA SER A 269 15.24 7.30 -5.61
C SER A 269 13.71 7.40 -5.63
N LEU A 270 13.09 8.15 -4.72
CA LEU A 270 11.66 8.52 -4.80
C LEU A 270 11.42 9.69 -5.78
N ARG A 271 12.09 9.67 -6.95
CA ARG A 271 11.64 10.46 -8.10
C ARG A 271 10.42 9.77 -8.68
N LEU A 272 9.24 10.31 -8.37
CA LEU A 272 7.97 9.95 -9.00
C LEU A 272 8.11 10.08 -10.52
N THR A 273 8.49 8.98 -11.16
CA THR A 273 8.44 8.85 -12.61
C THR A 273 7.07 8.29 -12.92
N LEU A 274 6.05 9.16 -12.88
CA LEU A 274 4.64 8.83 -13.19
C LEU A 274 4.48 8.13 -14.54
N THR A 275 5.44 8.27 -15.46
CA THR A 275 5.44 7.62 -16.76
C THR A 275 5.66 6.10 -16.73
N ARG A 276 6.30 5.53 -15.69
CA ARG A 276 6.59 4.08 -15.67
C ARG A 276 5.58 3.22 -14.92
N ALA A 277 4.88 3.77 -13.92
CA ALA A 277 3.84 3.06 -13.18
C ALA A 277 2.61 2.67 -14.05
N THR A 278 2.46 3.31 -15.23
CA THR A 278 1.34 3.07 -16.16
C THR A 278 1.76 2.46 -17.50
N SER A 279 3.05 2.20 -17.72
CA SER A 279 3.54 1.68 -19.01
C SER A 279 3.79 0.17 -18.93
N SER A 280 2.72 -0.62 -19.08
CA SER A 280 2.87 -1.93 -19.71
C SER A 280 2.66 -1.72 -21.21
N PRO A 281 3.66 -1.94 -22.08
CA PRO A 281 3.35 -2.15 -23.48
C PRO A 281 2.60 -3.48 -23.54
N ALA A 282 1.30 -3.41 -23.81
CA ALA A 282 0.57 -4.60 -24.22
C ALA A 282 1.32 -5.24 -25.40
N PRO A 283 1.53 -6.57 -25.40
CA PRO A 283 2.03 -7.27 -26.58
C PRO A 283 1.06 -7.17 -27.75
#